data_AF-A0A968JKE2-F1
#
_entry.id   AF-A0A968JKE2-F1
#
_cell.length_a   1.000
_cell.length_b   1.000
_cell.length_c   1.000
_cell.angle_alpha   90.00
_cell.angle_beta   90.00
_cell.angle_gamma   90.00
#
_symmetry.space_group_name_H-M   'P 1'
#
loop_
_entity.id
_entity.type
_entity.pdbx_description
1 polymer ?
#
loop_
_entity_poly.entity_id
_entity_poly.type
_entity_poly.pdbx_seq_one_letter_code
_entity_poly.pdbx_strand_id
1 'polypeptide(L)'
;MKCRIYILGLVFFCASAYSQSLTGIKNHYLQVQSISAFNDTVKYIHTPEASFFEPGDKVMIIQMTGTSFIFVDERIPVDLPAANYSKYTDKNCGKYEILQVGKIDTLQHYILFTAEFINDYDNGEKIQLVKVIEQDTATITGTLTAKDWNGSTGGVVAMIIRDSLTFNGNIDVSAKGFRGAQPETGYTGGCRLNVPPDTVNFLSTELNRAGNKGEGTMTTSFPYTKGAFYFASGGGGGNGRFAGGGGGSNLGQGGNGGRQDIACGEGNEYNVRAKGGITGSPIYDTLNGNERALLGGGGGSGVQASSTTATKGGDGGGLVMIVADVIIANNKSIFANGEDVSATASASAGGGGAGGSVLLDVSAFRGKFNSVSVKGGKGGNTLSSTNTSLGTGGGGGGGVIKFANSSLPSNSVIVSRGEQGYIQSGPGGTEGQPGDSGKRIGGYVALLNGFLFNSINGIDTVCAGQKPTTIIGSKPKGGDGIFVFEWLRSENKINWNSIPSSNLKDYSPPQLNTTTYFRRVVNSAGISDTSKIVEIYVYPGITNNLIFGTDSMCMGKLRFQSQDLIRQEVMEQPIRFNGKKELLMGIG
;
A
#
# COMPACT_ATOMS: atom_id res chain seq x y z
N MET A 1 -15.23 -59.68 -21.51
CA MET A 1 -15.39 -58.20 -21.50
C MET A 1 -16.06 -57.79 -20.19
N LYS A 2 -15.33 -57.12 -19.29
CA LYS A 2 -15.90 -56.52 -18.07
C LYS A 2 -16.05 -55.02 -18.34
N CYS A 3 -17.29 -54.54 -18.41
CA CYS A 3 -17.61 -53.12 -18.54
C CYS A 3 -17.46 -52.45 -17.16
N ARG A 4 -16.55 -51.49 -17.02
CA ARG A 4 -16.42 -50.64 -15.83
C ARG A 4 -17.04 -49.28 -16.17
N ILE A 5 -18.15 -48.96 -15.49
CA ILE A 5 -18.79 -47.65 -15.52
C ILE A 5 -18.03 -46.74 -14.56
N TYR A 6 -17.44 -45.66 -15.08
CA TYR A 6 -16.89 -44.57 -14.26
C TYR A 6 -17.99 -43.54 -14.02
N ILE A 7 -18.43 -43.42 -12.77
CA ILE A 7 -19.33 -42.33 -12.35
C ILE A 7 -18.45 -41.10 -12.12
N LEU A 8 -18.53 -40.13 -13.03
CA LEU A 8 -17.91 -38.82 -12.87
C LEU A 8 -18.78 -38.01 -11.89
N GLY A 9 -18.38 -37.98 -10.61
CA GLY A 9 -19.01 -37.13 -9.60
C GLY A 9 -18.65 -35.67 -9.85
N LEU A 10 -19.57 -34.92 -10.46
CA LEU A 10 -19.46 -33.47 -10.65
C LEU A 10 -19.81 -32.79 -9.32
N VAL A 11 -18.81 -32.56 -8.48
CA VAL A 11 -18.96 -31.81 -7.23
C VAL A 11 -19.10 -30.33 -7.58
N PHE A 12 -20.34 -29.84 -7.59
CA PHE A 12 -20.65 -28.42 -7.67
C PHE A 12 -20.22 -27.76 -6.35
N PHE A 13 -19.09 -27.04 -6.36
CA PHE A 13 -18.76 -26.09 -5.29
C PHE A 13 -19.75 -24.93 -5.36
N CYS A 14 -20.79 -24.96 -4.51
CA CYS A 14 -21.55 -23.75 -4.19
C CYS A 14 -20.68 -22.90 -3.27
N ALA A 15 -19.89 -22.00 -3.84
CA ALA A 15 -19.12 -21.03 -3.08
C ALA A 15 -20.10 -20.04 -2.43
N SER A 16 -20.48 -20.32 -1.18
CA SER A 16 -21.12 -19.32 -0.33
C SER A 16 -20.14 -18.17 -0.17
N ALA A 17 -20.58 -16.94 -0.45
CA ALA A 17 -19.77 -15.73 -0.34
C ALA A 17 -19.48 -15.40 1.14
N TYR A 18 -18.60 -16.18 1.77
CA TYR A 18 -18.03 -15.84 3.07
C TYR A 18 -16.94 -14.79 2.84
N SER A 19 -17.10 -13.62 3.45
CA SER A 19 -16.04 -12.61 3.53
C SER A 19 -14.80 -13.26 4.14
N GLN A 20 -13.71 -13.36 3.38
CA GLN A 20 -12.47 -13.92 3.89
C GLN A 20 -11.84 -13.01 4.95
N SER A 21 -11.35 -13.61 6.03
CA SER A 21 -10.64 -12.90 7.09
C SER A 21 -9.16 -12.73 6.74
N LEU A 22 -8.66 -11.49 6.75
CA LEU A 22 -7.28 -11.15 6.44
C LEU A 22 -6.52 -10.73 7.71
N THR A 23 -5.35 -11.33 7.92
CA THR A 23 -4.41 -11.03 9.01
C THR A 23 -3.04 -11.64 8.71
N GLY A 24 -1.97 -11.12 9.32
CA GLY A 24 -0.59 -11.58 9.12
C GLY A 24 -0.04 -11.25 7.74
N ILE A 25 0.83 -12.11 7.20
CA ILE A 25 1.41 -11.95 5.86
C ILE A 25 0.62 -12.82 4.89
N LYS A 26 0.03 -12.19 3.86
CA LYS A 26 -0.79 -12.88 2.85
C LYS A 26 -0.27 -12.75 1.41
N ASN A 27 0.47 -11.69 1.10
CA ASN A 27 1.14 -11.59 -0.19
C ASN A 27 2.30 -12.60 -0.28
N HIS A 28 2.49 -13.16 -1.47
CA HIS A 28 3.66 -13.96 -1.83
C HIS A 28 4.57 -13.15 -2.75
N TYR A 29 5.88 -13.33 -2.60
CA TYR A 29 6.88 -12.51 -3.27
C TYR A 29 7.86 -13.39 -4.01
N LEU A 30 8.26 -12.96 -5.19
CA LEU A 30 9.19 -13.67 -6.03
C LEU A 30 10.16 -12.67 -6.65
N GLN A 31 11.45 -12.97 -6.57
CA GLN A 31 12.46 -12.16 -7.23
C GLN A 31 12.46 -12.48 -8.73
N VAL A 32 12.36 -11.46 -9.56
CA VAL A 32 12.53 -11.56 -11.00
C VAL A 32 14.02 -11.58 -11.30
N GLN A 33 14.53 -12.66 -11.90
CA GLN A 33 15.95 -12.76 -12.23
C GLN A 33 16.27 -12.02 -13.53
N SER A 34 15.42 -12.21 -14.53
CA SER A 34 15.49 -11.49 -15.80
C SER A 34 14.13 -11.49 -16.48
N ILE A 35 13.97 -10.54 -17.38
CA ILE A 35 12.87 -10.38 -18.30
C ILE A 35 13.44 -10.57 -19.69
N SER A 36 12.87 -11.51 -20.42
CA SER A 36 13.32 -11.92 -21.75
C SER A 36 12.18 -11.83 -22.75
N ALA A 37 12.51 -11.51 -23.99
CA ALA A 37 11.58 -11.60 -25.10
C ALA A 37 11.25 -13.09 -25.36
N PHE A 38 9.97 -13.43 -25.35
CA PHE A 38 9.45 -14.71 -25.86
C PHE A 38 9.39 -14.66 -27.39
N ASN A 39 8.91 -13.54 -27.92
CA ASN A 39 8.92 -13.15 -29.33
C ASN A 39 9.07 -11.62 -29.41
N ASP A 40 8.86 -11.01 -30.59
CA ASP A 40 9.06 -9.58 -30.82
C ASP A 40 8.23 -8.67 -29.89
N THR A 41 7.14 -9.18 -29.28
CA THR A 41 6.19 -8.35 -28.52
C THR A 41 5.90 -8.89 -27.11
N VAL A 42 5.93 -10.21 -26.92
CA VAL A 42 5.64 -10.88 -25.65
C VAL A 42 6.92 -11.07 -24.84
N LYS A 43 6.92 -10.63 -23.57
CA LYS A 43 8.01 -10.86 -22.61
C LYS A 43 7.60 -11.92 -21.58
N TYR A 44 8.59 -12.61 -21.02
CA TYR A 44 8.42 -13.57 -19.93
C TYR A 44 9.46 -13.34 -18.83
N ILE A 45 9.15 -13.81 -17.62
CA ILE A 45 10.02 -13.69 -16.45
C ILE A 45 10.67 -15.03 -16.14
N HIS A 46 11.99 -15.04 -15.99
CA HIS A 46 12.75 -16.18 -15.48
C HIS A 46 12.76 -16.21 -13.96
N THR A 47 12.38 -17.35 -13.37
CA THR A 47 12.40 -17.55 -11.92
C THR A 47 12.32 -19.04 -11.49
N PRO A 48 13.16 -19.48 -10.54
CA PRO A 48 13.18 -20.87 -10.08
C PRO A 48 12.03 -21.25 -9.14
N GLU A 49 11.29 -20.29 -8.56
CA GLU A 49 10.33 -20.54 -7.45
C GLU A 49 8.89 -20.10 -7.77
N ALA A 50 8.36 -20.45 -8.96
CA ALA A 50 7.01 -20.06 -9.39
C ALA A 50 5.85 -20.86 -8.75
N SER A 51 6.10 -21.75 -7.79
CA SER A 51 5.12 -22.71 -7.25
C SER A 51 3.92 -22.08 -6.52
N PHE A 52 4.03 -20.82 -6.09
CA PHE A 52 2.95 -20.09 -5.43
C PHE A 52 2.00 -19.37 -6.40
N PHE A 53 2.30 -19.43 -7.70
CA PHE A 53 1.53 -18.80 -8.76
C PHE A 53 0.81 -19.85 -9.60
N GLU A 54 -0.34 -19.48 -10.14
CA GLU A 54 -1.13 -20.27 -11.08
C GLU A 54 -1.72 -19.38 -12.19
N PRO A 55 -2.01 -19.93 -13.38
CA PRO A 55 -2.76 -19.23 -14.41
C PRO A 55 -4.05 -18.60 -13.86
N GLY A 56 -4.28 -17.32 -14.17
CA GLY A 56 -5.41 -16.53 -13.67
C GLY A 56 -5.06 -15.59 -12.51
N ASP A 57 -3.99 -15.88 -11.76
CA ASP A 57 -3.53 -15.03 -10.65
C ASP A 57 -3.25 -13.60 -11.12
N LYS A 58 -3.63 -12.62 -10.30
CA LYS A 58 -3.15 -11.25 -10.43
C LYS A 58 -1.85 -11.06 -9.69
N VAL A 59 -0.88 -10.45 -10.36
CA VAL A 59 0.42 -10.14 -9.79
C VAL A 59 0.80 -8.71 -10.07
N MET A 60 1.42 -8.06 -9.10
CA MET A 60 2.07 -6.78 -9.29
C MET A 60 3.54 -7.04 -9.60
N ILE A 61 4.00 -6.61 -10.78
CA ILE A 61 5.43 -6.48 -11.06
C ILE A 61 5.85 -5.07 -10.68
N ILE A 62 6.97 -4.95 -9.97
CA ILE A 62 7.52 -3.67 -9.55
C ILE A 62 9.04 -3.72 -9.52
N GLN A 63 9.66 -2.67 -10.06
CA GLN A 63 11.11 -2.47 -9.98
C GLN A 63 11.45 -1.58 -8.79
N MET A 64 12.17 -2.12 -7.83
CA MET A 64 12.48 -1.47 -6.55
C MET A 64 13.71 -0.56 -6.65
N THR A 65 14.64 -0.86 -7.54
CA THR A 65 15.89 -0.09 -7.74
C THR A 65 16.08 0.32 -9.20
N GLY A 66 17.01 1.22 -9.47
CA GLY A 66 17.37 1.65 -10.83
C GLY A 66 17.80 3.11 -10.94
N THR A 67 17.75 3.86 -9.85
CA THR A 67 18.29 5.22 -9.86
C THR A 67 19.82 5.17 -9.95
N SER A 68 20.43 6.00 -10.80
CA SER A 68 21.89 6.15 -10.87
C SER A 68 22.31 7.62 -10.93
N PHE A 69 23.55 7.88 -10.54
CA PHE A 69 24.16 9.21 -10.64
C PHE A 69 24.89 9.39 -11.98
N ILE A 70 24.80 10.58 -12.57
CA ILE A 70 25.73 11.01 -13.63
C ILE A 70 26.83 11.83 -12.95
N PHE A 71 28.03 11.28 -12.82
CA PHE A 71 29.21 12.05 -12.40
C PHE A 71 29.72 12.85 -13.60
N VAL A 72 29.76 14.18 -13.46
CA VAL A 72 30.32 15.07 -14.50
C VAL A 72 31.85 15.22 -14.43
N ASP A 73 32.50 14.70 -13.38
CA ASP A 73 33.96 14.56 -13.24
C ASP A 73 34.28 13.44 -12.22
N GLU A 74 35.30 12.62 -12.48
CA GLU A 74 35.81 11.58 -11.56
C GLU A 74 36.50 12.19 -10.33
N ARG A 75 36.91 13.46 -10.39
CA ARG A 75 37.36 14.24 -9.23
C ARG A 75 36.20 15.01 -8.63
N ILE A 76 35.42 14.36 -7.77
CA ILE A 76 34.32 15.00 -7.01
C ILE A 76 34.91 16.13 -6.14
N PRO A 77 34.70 17.43 -6.43
CA PRO A 77 35.16 18.51 -5.57
C PRO A 77 34.25 18.59 -4.35
N VAL A 78 34.84 18.86 -3.20
CA VAL A 78 34.30 18.60 -1.85
C VAL A 78 33.18 19.56 -1.41
N ASP A 79 32.76 20.51 -2.25
CA ASP A 79 31.95 21.67 -1.81
C ASP A 79 30.87 22.19 -2.78
N LEU A 80 30.49 21.47 -3.86
CA LEU A 80 29.38 21.96 -4.68
C LEU A 80 28.01 21.61 -4.06
N PRO A 81 27.04 22.54 -4.07
CA PRO A 81 25.69 22.26 -3.59
C PRO A 81 25.06 21.10 -4.37
N ALA A 82 24.31 20.24 -3.66
CA ALA A 82 23.68 19.00 -4.16
C ALA A 82 22.86 19.16 -5.47
N ALA A 83 22.49 20.40 -5.81
CA ALA A 83 21.78 20.78 -7.03
C ALA A 83 22.56 20.55 -8.34
N ASN A 84 23.90 20.38 -8.30
CA ASN A 84 24.73 20.24 -9.51
C ASN A 84 25.18 18.80 -9.84
N TYR A 85 24.90 17.82 -8.97
CA TYR A 85 25.25 16.40 -9.18
C TYR A 85 24.08 15.53 -9.65
N SER A 86 22.90 16.13 -9.78
CA SER A 86 21.61 15.44 -9.70
C SER A 86 20.91 15.35 -11.05
N LYS A 87 21.63 14.91 -12.09
CA LYS A 87 20.94 14.30 -13.23
C LYS A 87 20.81 12.81 -12.93
N TYR A 88 19.77 12.45 -12.18
CA TYR A 88 19.35 11.06 -12.08
C TYR A 88 19.04 10.57 -13.50
N THR A 89 19.62 9.43 -13.91
CA THR A 89 18.99 8.71 -15.03
C THR A 89 17.89 7.84 -14.47
N ASP A 90 16.70 8.06 -14.99
CA ASP A 90 15.53 7.27 -14.71
C ASP A 90 15.65 5.92 -15.40
N LYS A 91 16.09 4.89 -14.66
CA LYS A 91 15.95 3.49 -15.08
C LYS A 91 14.77 2.87 -14.35
N ASN A 92 13.55 3.30 -14.67
CA ASN A 92 12.28 2.62 -14.31
C ASN A 92 12.00 2.32 -12.81
N CYS A 93 12.82 2.81 -11.87
CA CYS A 93 12.64 2.56 -10.45
C CYS A 93 11.28 3.06 -9.94
N GLY A 94 10.54 2.20 -9.25
CA GLY A 94 9.20 2.47 -8.76
C GLY A 94 8.10 2.36 -9.81
N LYS A 95 8.42 2.08 -11.09
CA LYS A 95 7.40 1.68 -12.06
C LYS A 95 6.87 0.31 -11.68
N TYR A 96 5.56 0.16 -11.85
CA TYR A 96 4.85 -1.07 -11.59
C TYR A 96 3.65 -1.19 -12.52
N GLU A 97 3.17 -2.41 -12.69
CA GLU A 97 1.86 -2.69 -13.28
C GLU A 97 1.29 -3.97 -12.66
N ILE A 98 -0.03 -4.13 -12.77
CA ILE A 98 -0.71 -5.35 -12.34
C ILE A 98 -1.08 -6.13 -13.59
N LEU A 99 -0.70 -7.40 -13.62
CA LEU A 99 -0.89 -8.32 -14.73
C LEU A 99 -1.67 -9.55 -14.28
N GLN A 100 -2.24 -10.26 -15.24
CA GLN A 100 -2.76 -11.60 -15.02
C GLN A 100 -1.79 -12.65 -15.59
N VAL A 101 -1.42 -13.62 -14.75
CA VAL A 101 -0.63 -14.79 -15.13
C VAL A 101 -1.40 -15.59 -16.18
N GLY A 102 -0.78 -15.82 -17.33
CA GLY A 102 -1.33 -16.62 -18.42
C GLY A 102 -0.85 -18.07 -18.37
N LYS A 103 0.46 -18.27 -18.26
CA LYS A 103 1.08 -19.60 -18.23
C LYS A 103 2.28 -19.60 -17.30
N ILE A 104 2.49 -20.73 -16.61
CA ILE A 104 3.70 -21.01 -15.85
C ILE A 104 4.32 -22.28 -16.42
N ASP A 105 5.61 -22.23 -16.70
CA ASP A 105 6.42 -23.38 -17.09
C ASP A 105 7.44 -23.65 -16.00
N THR A 106 7.17 -24.66 -15.16
CA THR A 106 8.02 -24.99 -14.02
C THR A 106 9.30 -25.73 -14.44
N LEU A 107 9.35 -26.29 -15.65
CA LEU A 107 10.55 -26.98 -16.17
C LEU A 107 11.53 -25.98 -16.76
N GLN A 108 11.01 -24.99 -17.48
CA GLN A 108 11.81 -23.92 -18.09
C GLN A 108 11.91 -22.67 -17.21
N HIS A 109 11.34 -22.73 -16.00
CA HIS A 109 11.40 -21.69 -14.98
C HIS A 109 10.91 -20.32 -15.47
N TYR A 110 9.78 -20.27 -16.18
CA TYR A 110 9.22 -18.99 -16.61
C TYR A 110 7.73 -18.79 -16.37
N ILE A 111 7.35 -17.50 -16.33
CA ILE A 111 5.97 -17.03 -16.26
C ILE A 111 5.68 -16.15 -17.48
N LEU A 112 4.59 -16.46 -18.18
CA LEU A 112 3.99 -15.65 -19.24
C LEU A 112 2.71 -14.98 -18.75
N PHE A 113 2.45 -13.79 -19.27
CA PHE A 113 1.29 -12.97 -18.92
C PHE A 113 0.28 -12.92 -20.06
N THR A 114 -0.95 -12.58 -19.71
CA THR A 114 -2.05 -12.42 -20.68
C THR A 114 -1.96 -11.14 -21.50
N ALA A 115 -1.13 -10.18 -21.08
CA ALA A 115 -0.86 -8.94 -21.78
C ALA A 115 0.64 -8.62 -21.78
N GLU A 116 1.06 -7.81 -22.76
CA GLU A 116 2.42 -7.29 -22.88
C GLU A 116 2.66 -6.20 -21.84
N PHE A 117 3.91 -6.05 -21.40
CA PHE A 117 4.24 -5.04 -20.40
C PHE A 117 4.07 -3.64 -20.96
N ILE A 118 3.39 -2.78 -20.21
CA ILE A 118 3.29 -1.35 -20.53
C ILE A 118 4.62 -0.66 -20.18
N ASN A 119 5.23 -1.06 -19.07
CA ASN A 119 6.50 -0.51 -18.65
C ASN A 119 7.68 -1.37 -19.10
N ASP A 120 8.81 -0.69 -19.34
CA ASP A 120 10.09 -1.36 -19.36
C ASP A 120 10.62 -1.56 -17.95
N TYR A 121 11.36 -2.66 -17.79
CA TYR A 121 12.01 -3.06 -16.56
C TYR A 121 13.44 -3.49 -16.88
N ASP A 122 14.38 -3.04 -16.07
CA ASP A 122 15.81 -3.14 -16.35
C ASP A 122 16.39 -4.42 -15.75
N ASN A 123 16.86 -5.33 -16.61
CA ASN A 123 17.55 -6.53 -16.15
C ASN A 123 18.78 -6.19 -15.30
N GLY A 124 18.95 -6.89 -14.18
CA GLY A 124 20.01 -6.65 -13.19
C GLY A 124 19.59 -5.73 -12.04
N GLU A 125 18.48 -5.00 -12.18
CA GLU A 125 17.86 -4.27 -11.08
C GLU A 125 17.04 -5.18 -10.16
N LYS A 126 16.70 -4.69 -8.96
CA LYS A 126 15.87 -5.43 -8.01
C LYS A 126 14.42 -5.33 -8.42
N ILE A 127 13.93 -6.36 -9.10
CA ILE A 127 12.54 -6.47 -9.55
C ILE A 127 11.87 -7.60 -8.77
N GLN A 128 10.64 -7.39 -8.31
CA GLN A 128 9.84 -8.42 -7.65
C GLN A 128 8.45 -8.54 -8.24
N LEU A 129 7.95 -9.77 -8.27
CA LEU A 129 6.54 -10.11 -8.44
C LEU A 129 5.90 -10.28 -7.07
N VAL A 130 4.76 -9.64 -6.87
CA VAL A 130 3.92 -9.76 -5.67
C VAL A 130 2.57 -10.33 -6.07
N LYS A 131 2.25 -11.54 -5.58
CA LYS A 131 0.90 -12.11 -5.77
C LYS A 131 -0.11 -11.24 -5.05
N VAL A 132 -1.06 -10.69 -5.81
CA VAL A 132 -2.08 -9.77 -5.32
C VAL A 132 -3.16 -10.56 -4.58
N ILE A 133 -3.58 -10.07 -3.41
CA ILE A 133 -4.71 -10.65 -2.68
C ILE A 133 -5.98 -10.28 -3.44
N GLU A 134 -6.63 -11.26 -4.05
CA GLU A 134 -7.84 -11.06 -4.84
C GLU A 134 -9.06 -11.67 -4.14
N GLN A 135 -10.08 -10.86 -3.86
CA GLN A 135 -11.34 -11.29 -3.24
C GLN A 135 -12.52 -10.47 -3.78
N ASP A 136 -13.76 -10.96 -3.56
CA ASP A 136 -14.94 -10.10 -3.78
C ASP A 136 -15.14 -9.18 -2.59
N THR A 137 -15.26 -9.80 -1.42
CA THR A 137 -15.38 -9.12 -0.13
C THR A 137 -14.31 -9.66 0.81
N ALA A 138 -13.75 -8.80 1.63
CA ALA A 138 -12.75 -9.19 2.63
C ALA A 138 -12.91 -8.36 3.91
N THR A 139 -12.58 -8.97 5.04
CA THR A 139 -12.53 -8.29 6.33
C THR A 139 -11.15 -8.46 6.94
N ILE A 140 -10.47 -7.35 7.22
CA ILE A 140 -9.22 -7.37 7.99
C ILE A 140 -9.61 -7.55 9.45
N THR A 141 -9.24 -8.67 10.07
CA THR A 141 -9.64 -9.00 11.45
C THR A 141 -8.52 -8.80 12.47
N GLY A 142 -7.26 -8.82 12.03
CA GLY A 142 -6.07 -8.52 12.82
C GLY A 142 -5.14 -7.57 12.06
N THR A 143 -3.86 -7.49 12.46
CA THR A 143 -2.88 -6.71 11.70
C THR A 143 -2.49 -7.46 10.43
N LEU A 144 -2.84 -6.90 9.27
CA LEU A 144 -2.33 -7.34 7.97
C LEU A 144 -1.00 -6.65 7.69
N THR A 145 0.03 -7.39 7.28
CA THR A 145 1.40 -6.88 7.12
C THR A 145 2.12 -7.55 5.95
N ALA A 146 3.33 -7.09 5.66
CA ALA A 146 4.24 -7.62 4.63
C ALA A 146 5.41 -8.38 5.25
N LYS A 147 6.12 -9.18 4.44
CA LYS A 147 7.49 -9.59 4.78
C LYS A 147 8.37 -8.36 4.81
N ASP A 148 9.35 -8.33 5.69
CA ASP A 148 10.40 -7.31 5.69
C ASP A 148 11.13 -7.34 4.34
N TRP A 149 11.49 -6.18 3.81
CA TRP A 149 12.38 -6.10 2.67
C TRP A 149 13.74 -6.71 3.02
N ASN A 150 14.17 -7.70 2.24
CA ASN A 150 15.39 -8.46 2.50
C ASN A 150 16.58 -8.05 1.61
N GLY A 151 16.43 -7.02 0.77
CA GLY A 151 17.40 -6.63 -0.27
C GLY A 151 17.04 -7.11 -1.69
N SER A 152 16.04 -7.98 -1.82
CA SER A 152 15.53 -8.48 -3.11
C SER A 152 13.99 -8.47 -3.21
N THR A 153 13.28 -8.86 -2.16
CA THR A 153 11.82 -8.96 -2.11
C THR A 153 11.27 -8.54 -0.76
N GLY A 154 9.95 -8.29 -0.70
CA GLY A 154 9.24 -7.90 0.52
C GLY A 154 8.77 -6.45 0.49
N GLY A 155 8.23 -6.00 1.63
CA GLY A 155 7.82 -4.62 1.88
C GLY A 155 6.52 -4.18 1.23
N VAL A 156 5.75 -5.09 0.59
CA VAL A 156 4.57 -4.73 -0.20
C VAL A 156 3.32 -5.50 0.24
N VAL A 157 2.26 -4.80 0.59
CA VAL A 157 0.89 -5.34 0.64
C VAL A 157 0.13 -4.86 -0.60
N ALA A 158 -0.32 -5.79 -1.44
CA ALA A 158 -1.08 -5.50 -2.66
C ALA A 158 -2.38 -6.31 -2.71
N MET A 159 -3.52 -5.65 -2.94
CA MET A 159 -4.83 -6.32 -3.01
C MET A 159 -5.80 -5.68 -3.99
N ILE A 160 -6.66 -6.52 -4.57
CA ILE A 160 -7.81 -6.16 -5.39
C ILE A 160 -9.07 -6.77 -4.74
N ILE A 161 -9.94 -5.93 -4.21
CA ILE A 161 -11.18 -6.33 -3.53
C ILE A 161 -12.37 -5.82 -4.35
N ARG A 162 -13.08 -6.70 -5.05
CA ARG A 162 -14.04 -6.29 -6.09
C ARG A 162 -15.23 -5.48 -5.58
N ASP A 163 -15.70 -5.75 -4.38
CA ASP A 163 -16.88 -5.11 -3.78
C ASP A 163 -16.47 -4.31 -2.54
N SER A 164 -16.23 -4.98 -1.41
CA SER A 164 -16.02 -4.28 -0.14
C SER A 164 -14.86 -4.83 0.69
N LEU A 165 -14.01 -3.93 1.16
CA LEU A 165 -12.95 -4.20 2.14
C LEU A 165 -13.33 -3.58 3.50
N THR A 166 -13.57 -4.43 4.49
CA THR A 166 -13.93 -3.99 5.85
C THR A 166 -12.73 -4.01 6.77
N PHE A 167 -12.48 -2.89 7.46
CA PHE A 167 -11.40 -2.79 8.43
C PHE A 167 -11.91 -3.06 9.85
N ASN A 168 -11.65 -4.25 10.40
CA ASN A 168 -11.79 -4.54 11.85
C ASN A 168 -10.42 -4.62 12.56
N GLY A 169 -9.34 -4.76 11.79
CA GLY A 169 -7.95 -4.61 12.18
C GLY A 169 -7.22 -3.57 11.32
N ASN A 170 -5.92 -3.41 11.54
CA ASN A 170 -5.08 -2.44 10.85
C ASN A 170 -4.31 -3.09 9.70
N ILE A 171 -3.86 -2.27 8.75
CA ILE A 171 -2.74 -2.63 7.87
C ILE A 171 -1.50 -1.93 8.44
N ASP A 172 -0.42 -2.67 8.66
CA ASP A 172 0.82 -2.10 9.17
C ASP A 172 2.02 -2.66 8.40
N VAL A 173 2.64 -1.81 7.59
CA VAL A 173 3.89 -2.05 6.88
C VAL A 173 4.97 -1.06 7.34
N SER A 174 4.87 -0.54 8.56
CA SER A 174 5.90 0.32 9.14
C SER A 174 7.21 -0.44 9.28
N ALA A 175 8.34 0.21 8.98
CA ALA A 175 9.68 -0.39 9.00
C ALA A 175 9.84 -1.65 8.09
N LYS A 176 9.00 -1.82 7.07
CA LYS A 176 9.07 -2.95 6.11
C LYS A 176 9.74 -2.58 4.77
N GLY A 177 10.17 -1.34 4.62
CA GLY A 177 10.82 -0.77 3.45
C GLY A 177 12.33 -1.00 3.42
N PHE A 178 13.07 -0.15 2.71
CA PHE A 178 14.53 -0.32 2.57
C PHE A 178 15.23 -0.32 3.93
N ARG A 179 16.24 -1.17 4.08
CA ARG A 179 16.91 -1.39 5.37
C ARG A 179 17.78 -0.21 5.77
N GLY A 180 17.69 0.18 7.03
CA GLY A 180 18.61 1.11 7.66
C GLY A 180 19.99 0.45 7.87
N ALA A 181 21.02 1.29 7.88
CA ALA A 181 22.40 0.84 7.90
C ALA A 181 22.81 0.30 9.27
N GLN A 182 23.62 -0.76 9.28
CA GLN A 182 24.27 -1.24 10.49
C GLN A 182 25.48 -0.35 10.84
N PRO A 183 25.76 -0.11 12.14
CA PRO A 183 26.94 0.65 12.54
C PRO A 183 28.24 -0.06 12.14
N GLU A 184 29.25 0.72 11.77
CA GLU A 184 30.59 0.18 11.52
C GLU A 184 31.33 -0.03 12.84
N THR A 185 31.87 -1.24 13.06
CA THR A 185 32.53 -1.61 14.32
C THR A 185 34.04 -1.42 14.28
N GLY A 186 34.66 -1.31 15.47
CA GLY A 186 36.10 -1.29 15.64
C GLY A 186 36.80 -0.01 15.20
N TYR A 187 36.11 1.15 15.22
CA TYR A 187 36.62 2.45 14.78
C TYR A 187 37.99 2.79 15.39
N THR A 188 39.02 2.95 14.55
CA THR A 188 40.36 3.40 14.96
C THR A 188 40.80 4.69 14.26
N GLY A 189 39.94 5.28 13.41
CA GLY A 189 40.28 6.36 12.49
C GLY A 189 40.56 7.74 13.08
N GLY A 190 40.45 7.93 14.39
CA GLY A 190 40.71 9.22 15.05
C GLY A 190 39.77 10.34 14.60
N CYS A 191 40.17 11.60 14.77
CA CYS A 191 39.37 12.74 14.30
C CYS A 191 39.58 13.03 12.82
N ARG A 192 38.54 13.51 12.13
CA ARG A 192 38.59 13.77 10.69
C ARG A 192 38.37 15.24 10.37
N LEU A 193 39.33 15.91 9.75
CA LEU A 193 39.15 17.29 9.32
C LEU A 193 38.43 17.32 7.96
N ASN A 194 37.49 18.24 7.76
CA ASN A 194 36.81 18.40 6.46
C ASN A 194 37.67 19.27 5.52
N VAL A 195 38.86 18.78 5.17
CA VAL A 195 39.81 19.47 4.26
C VAL A 195 39.82 18.79 2.90
N PRO A 196 39.78 19.54 1.78
CA PRO A 196 40.14 18.99 0.49
C PRO A 196 41.60 18.48 0.47
N PRO A 197 41.88 17.32 -0.16
CA PRO A 197 41.01 16.45 -0.94
C PRO A 197 40.57 15.22 -0.15
N ASP A 198 39.53 15.33 0.67
CA ASP A 198 39.00 14.21 1.44
C ASP A 198 37.67 13.70 0.86
N THR A 199 37.59 12.41 0.54
CA THR A 199 36.46 11.81 -0.20
C THR A 199 35.24 11.62 0.71
N VAL A 200 34.03 11.95 0.24
CA VAL A 200 32.76 11.73 1.00
C VAL A 200 32.10 10.37 0.74
N ASN A 201 32.72 9.56 -0.11
CA ASN A 201 32.29 8.23 -0.55
C ASN A 201 33.39 7.22 -0.23
N PHE A 202 33.01 6.09 0.36
CA PHE A 202 33.95 5.04 0.74
C PHE A 202 33.48 3.66 0.31
N LEU A 203 34.41 2.85 -0.18
CA LEU A 203 34.24 1.42 -0.42
C LEU A 203 34.09 0.71 0.92
N SER A 204 33.41 -0.44 0.91
CA SER A 204 33.25 -1.27 2.11
C SER A 204 34.58 -1.73 2.72
N THR A 205 35.62 -1.89 1.88
CA THR A 205 36.96 -2.37 2.25
C THR A 205 37.90 -1.28 2.77
N GLU A 206 37.56 -0.01 2.57
CA GLU A 206 38.36 1.07 3.14
C GLU A 206 38.28 1.02 4.68
N LEU A 207 39.36 1.43 5.34
CA LEU A 207 39.44 1.59 6.80
C LEU A 207 38.12 2.19 7.32
N ASN A 208 37.68 1.79 8.50
CA ASN A 208 36.44 2.24 9.15
C ASN A 208 36.43 3.75 9.47
N ARG A 209 36.56 4.61 8.46
CA ARG A 209 36.67 6.07 8.52
C ARG A 209 35.32 6.76 8.39
N ALA A 210 34.29 6.00 8.04
CA ALA A 210 32.92 6.45 7.89
C ALA A 210 31.94 5.30 8.17
N GLY A 211 30.72 5.68 8.53
CA GLY A 211 29.61 4.75 8.73
C GLY A 211 28.98 4.29 7.41
N ASN A 212 28.14 3.26 7.53
CA ASN A 212 27.41 2.68 6.42
C ASN A 212 26.20 3.53 6.02
N LYS A 213 25.89 3.54 4.73
CA LYS A 213 24.71 4.19 4.15
C LYS A 213 23.48 3.28 4.27
N GLY A 214 22.30 3.87 4.40
CA GLY A 214 21.04 3.14 4.35
C GLY A 214 20.73 2.66 2.93
N GLU A 215 19.96 1.59 2.81
CA GLU A 215 19.48 1.13 1.50
C GLU A 215 18.49 2.13 0.88
N GLY A 216 18.46 2.15 -0.44
CA GLY A 216 17.57 3.01 -1.20
C GLY A 216 17.37 2.48 -2.62
N THR A 217 16.86 3.33 -3.49
CA THR A 217 16.50 3.00 -4.89
C THR A 217 17.67 2.78 -5.84
N MET A 218 18.91 2.88 -5.37
CA MET A 218 20.10 2.66 -6.19
C MET A 218 20.53 1.20 -6.12
N THR A 219 20.99 0.62 -7.24
CA THR A 219 21.60 -0.71 -7.24
C THR A 219 23.01 -0.72 -6.67
N THR A 220 23.50 -1.93 -6.39
CA THR A 220 24.90 -2.24 -6.04
C THR A 220 25.93 -1.85 -7.10
N SER A 221 25.53 -1.30 -8.25
CA SER A 221 26.44 -0.79 -9.28
C SER A 221 27.26 0.42 -8.81
N PHE A 222 26.79 1.13 -7.77
CA PHE A 222 27.58 2.13 -7.06
C PHE A 222 28.27 1.50 -5.84
N PRO A 223 29.60 1.30 -5.85
CA PRO A 223 30.30 0.45 -4.89
C PRO A 223 30.54 1.11 -3.51
N TYR A 224 30.22 2.40 -3.38
CA TYR A 224 30.51 3.16 -2.16
C TYR A 224 29.37 3.05 -1.15
N THR A 225 29.42 2.03 -0.31
CA THR A 225 28.43 1.74 0.75
C THR A 225 28.68 2.49 2.05
N LYS A 226 29.78 3.22 2.16
CA LYS A 226 30.18 4.02 3.33
C LYS A 226 30.35 5.50 2.96
N GLY A 227 30.32 6.39 3.96
CA GLY A 227 30.59 7.82 3.77
C GLY A 227 29.38 8.73 3.87
N ALA A 228 29.66 10.03 3.96
CA ALA A 228 28.67 11.10 4.14
C ALA A 228 27.61 11.13 3.03
N PHE A 229 27.99 10.86 1.80
CA PHE A 229 27.07 11.01 0.67
C PHE A 229 25.92 10.00 0.76
N TYR A 230 24.71 10.41 0.37
CA TYR A 230 23.54 9.54 0.39
C TYR A 230 23.55 8.49 -0.72
N PHE A 231 22.64 7.52 -0.65
CA PHE A 231 22.48 6.46 -1.62
C PHE A 231 21.09 6.52 -2.24
N ALA A 232 20.91 7.49 -3.15
CA ALA A 232 19.60 7.91 -3.67
C ALA A 232 18.59 8.19 -2.54
N SER A 233 17.62 7.32 -2.31
CA SER A 233 16.65 7.50 -1.23
C SER A 233 17.20 7.14 0.15
N GLY A 234 18.27 6.35 0.22
CA GLY A 234 18.91 5.93 1.47
C GLY A 234 19.79 7.01 2.06
N GLY A 235 19.73 7.17 3.38
CA GLY A 235 20.52 8.17 4.10
C GLY A 235 22.03 7.87 4.08
N GLY A 236 22.86 8.91 3.99
CA GLY A 236 24.31 8.78 4.06
C GLY A 236 24.81 8.35 5.44
N GLY A 237 25.98 7.72 5.49
CA GLY A 237 26.63 7.33 6.74
C GLY A 237 27.35 8.50 7.41
N GLY A 238 27.65 8.39 8.70
CA GLY A 238 28.44 9.40 9.40
C GLY A 238 29.88 9.50 8.89
N ASN A 239 30.40 10.70 8.67
CA ASN A 239 31.78 10.91 8.21
C ASN A 239 32.70 11.30 9.37
N GLY A 240 33.68 10.46 9.71
CA GLY A 240 34.60 10.73 10.82
C GLY A 240 34.09 10.27 12.19
N ARG A 241 34.74 10.76 13.25
CA ARG A 241 34.61 10.22 14.62
C ARG A 241 33.20 10.42 15.16
N PHE A 242 32.44 9.33 15.26
CA PHE A 242 31.11 9.32 15.87
C PHE A 242 30.12 10.34 15.25
N ALA A 243 30.29 10.65 13.97
CA ALA A 243 29.32 11.45 13.22
C ALA A 243 28.01 10.67 13.04
N GLY A 244 26.89 11.36 13.04
CA GLY A 244 25.56 10.78 12.95
C GLY A 244 25.18 10.40 11.51
N GLY A 245 24.29 9.41 11.38
CA GLY A 245 23.73 9.01 10.09
C GLY A 245 22.65 9.98 9.58
N GLY A 246 22.58 10.14 8.27
CA GLY A 246 21.51 10.90 7.61
C GLY A 246 20.20 10.10 7.59
N GLY A 247 19.07 10.80 7.63
CA GLY A 247 17.75 10.20 7.50
C GLY A 247 17.48 9.72 6.07
N GLY A 248 16.74 8.62 5.95
CA GLY A 248 16.22 8.14 4.67
C GLY A 248 15.16 9.09 4.10
N SER A 249 14.86 8.95 2.81
CA SER A 249 13.90 9.79 2.09
C SER A 249 12.92 8.96 1.27
N ASN A 250 11.82 9.60 0.88
CA ASN A 250 10.85 9.07 -0.07
C ASN A 250 10.37 10.22 -0.96
N LEU A 251 9.21 10.82 -0.66
CA LEU A 251 8.77 12.06 -1.26
C LEU A 251 9.27 13.26 -0.45
N GLY A 252 9.19 13.19 0.87
CA GLY A 252 9.93 14.09 1.75
C GLY A 252 11.42 13.74 1.71
N GLN A 253 12.26 14.77 1.65
CA GLN A 253 13.68 14.66 1.92
C GLN A 253 13.90 14.21 3.38
N GLY A 254 14.94 13.45 3.69
CA GLY A 254 15.29 13.24 5.10
C GLY A 254 16.06 14.43 5.67
N GLY A 255 16.54 14.27 6.89
CA GLY A 255 17.40 15.24 7.58
C GLY A 255 18.86 14.80 7.58
N ASN A 256 19.76 15.77 7.57
CA ASN A 256 21.20 15.50 7.70
C ASN A 256 21.54 15.01 9.11
N GLY A 257 22.53 14.12 9.22
CA GLY A 257 23.09 13.68 10.49
C GLY A 257 23.93 14.76 11.14
N GLY A 258 24.05 14.68 12.46
CA GLY A 258 24.92 15.54 13.27
C GLY A 258 26.39 15.33 12.92
N ARG A 259 27.19 16.38 13.10
CA ARG A 259 28.64 16.34 12.81
C ARG A 259 29.37 15.39 13.76
N GLN A 260 30.60 15.05 13.41
CA GLN A 260 31.49 14.29 14.29
C GLN A 260 31.72 14.97 15.66
N ASP A 261 32.32 14.20 16.56
CA ASP A 261 32.67 14.60 17.93
C ASP A 261 33.31 16.00 18.01
N ILE A 262 32.84 16.84 18.94
CA ILE A 262 33.41 18.16 19.20
C ILE A 262 34.87 18.10 19.65
N ALA A 263 35.31 16.98 20.24
CA ALA A 263 36.70 16.73 20.58
C ALA A 263 37.65 16.77 19.36
N CYS A 264 37.09 16.73 18.14
CA CYS A 264 37.83 16.88 16.89
C CYS A 264 38.05 18.34 16.47
N GLY A 265 37.77 19.30 17.35
CA GLY A 265 38.05 20.73 17.18
C GLY A 265 36.88 21.50 16.56
N GLU A 266 36.79 22.80 16.89
CA GLU A 266 35.97 23.78 16.19
C GLU A 266 36.88 24.55 15.24
N GLY A 267 37.04 24.09 14.00
CA GLY A 267 37.89 24.83 13.08
C GLY A 267 37.21 26.08 12.56
N ASN A 268 38.05 27.10 12.35
CA ASN A 268 37.80 28.26 11.51
C ASN A 268 37.29 27.88 10.10
N GLU A 269 37.04 28.87 9.25
CA GLU A 269 36.42 28.74 7.91
C GLU A 269 37.00 27.61 7.01
N TYR A 270 38.21 27.12 7.29
CA TYR A 270 38.92 26.07 6.56
C TYR A 270 39.07 24.71 7.29
N ASN A 271 38.66 24.58 8.56
CA ASN A 271 38.81 23.36 9.39
C ASN A 271 37.47 22.87 9.98
N VAL A 272 36.40 22.93 9.20
CA VAL A 272 35.08 22.52 9.69
C VAL A 272 35.07 21.03 10.07
N ARG A 273 34.41 20.68 11.18
CA ARG A 273 34.23 19.27 11.59
C ARG A 273 33.60 18.47 10.45
N ALA A 274 34.05 17.22 10.26
CA ALA A 274 33.48 16.33 9.27
C ALA A 274 31.94 16.25 9.41
N LYS A 275 31.27 16.34 8.25
CA LYS A 275 29.80 16.35 8.16
C LYS A 275 29.22 15.03 8.65
N GLY A 276 28.04 15.06 9.24
CA GLY A 276 27.23 13.86 9.38
C GLY A 276 26.79 13.32 8.02
N GLY A 277 26.05 12.22 8.05
CA GLY A 277 25.45 11.68 6.84
C GLY A 277 24.55 12.71 6.17
N ILE A 278 24.79 12.94 4.88
CA ILE A 278 23.90 13.72 4.02
C ILE A 278 22.63 12.92 3.84
N THR A 279 21.50 13.59 3.92
CA THR A 279 20.20 12.97 3.77
C THR A 279 19.95 12.37 2.39
N GLY A 280 19.12 11.32 2.32
CA GLY A 280 18.55 10.85 1.07
C GLY A 280 17.77 11.94 0.33
N SER A 281 17.79 11.87 -1.00
CA SER A 281 17.10 12.82 -1.87
C SER A 281 15.70 12.32 -2.22
N PRO A 282 14.68 13.19 -2.24
CA PRO A 282 13.38 12.83 -2.76
C PRO A 282 13.51 12.49 -4.25
N ILE A 283 12.85 11.41 -4.66
CA ILE A 283 13.01 10.86 -6.02
C ILE A 283 11.73 11.08 -6.85
N TYR A 284 10.60 11.31 -6.19
CA TYR A 284 9.30 11.53 -6.84
C TYR A 284 9.27 12.75 -7.78
N ASP A 285 9.87 13.87 -7.39
CA ASP A 285 9.81 15.12 -8.17
C ASP A 285 10.67 15.07 -9.45
N THR A 286 11.64 14.14 -9.53
CA THR A 286 12.49 13.97 -10.74
C THR A 286 11.92 12.93 -11.72
N LEU A 287 10.88 12.20 -11.33
CA LEU A 287 10.51 10.92 -11.95
C LEU A 287 9.10 10.87 -12.57
N ASN A 288 8.44 12.01 -12.79
CA ASN A 288 7.00 12.09 -13.13
C ASN A 288 6.14 11.33 -12.11
N GLY A 289 6.28 11.71 -10.84
CA GLY A 289 5.93 10.94 -9.65
C GLY A 289 4.51 10.38 -9.50
N ASN A 290 3.54 10.66 -10.37
CA ASN A 290 2.18 10.10 -10.28
C ASN A 290 2.14 8.59 -10.54
N GLU A 291 3.04 8.06 -11.35
CA GLU A 291 3.03 6.66 -11.81
C GLU A 291 3.86 5.70 -10.93
N ARG A 292 4.55 6.22 -9.89
CA ARG A 292 5.53 5.43 -9.13
C ARG A 292 5.11 5.00 -7.73
N ALA A 293 5.58 3.83 -7.33
CA ALA A 293 5.40 3.26 -6.01
C ALA A 293 6.77 2.97 -5.40
N LEU A 294 7.12 3.58 -4.28
CA LEU A 294 8.43 3.39 -3.63
C LEU A 294 8.29 2.96 -2.17
N LEU A 295 9.20 2.12 -1.72
CA LEU A 295 9.45 1.94 -0.28
C LEU A 295 10.12 3.20 0.27
N GLY A 296 9.99 3.43 1.58
CA GLY A 296 10.81 4.41 2.28
C GLY A 296 12.28 4.00 2.25
N GLY A 297 13.18 4.96 2.03
CA GLY A 297 14.63 4.75 2.17
C GLY A 297 15.03 4.48 3.61
N GLY A 298 16.06 3.64 3.80
CA GLY A 298 16.65 3.37 5.11
C GLY A 298 17.52 4.54 5.59
N GLY A 299 17.59 4.75 6.90
CA GLY A 299 18.51 5.70 7.51
C GLY A 299 19.95 5.21 7.48
N GLY A 300 20.91 6.13 7.37
CA GLY A 300 22.33 5.81 7.51
C GLY A 300 22.73 5.60 8.98
N SER A 301 23.94 5.10 9.20
CA SER A 301 24.53 4.94 10.53
C SER A 301 25.96 5.49 10.56
N GLY A 302 26.55 5.55 11.74
CA GLY A 302 27.93 5.99 11.92
C GLY A 302 28.84 4.83 12.29
N VAL A 303 29.90 5.19 13.02
CA VAL A 303 30.95 4.30 13.49
C VAL A 303 30.87 4.13 15.01
N GLN A 304 31.41 3.03 15.54
CA GLN A 304 31.61 2.81 16.97
C GLN A 304 33.00 2.26 17.28
N ALA A 305 33.56 2.67 18.42
CA ALA A 305 34.77 2.10 19.02
C ALA A 305 34.41 0.98 20.02
N SER A 306 35.39 0.18 20.42
CA SER A 306 35.20 -1.04 21.23
C SER A 306 34.48 -0.84 22.58
N SER A 307 34.56 0.36 23.15
CA SER A 307 33.94 0.72 24.45
C SER A 307 32.69 1.59 24.31
N THR A 308 32.19 1.78 23.10
CA THR A 308 31.09 2.70 22.78
C THR A 308 30.04 2.02 21.92
N THR A 309 28.82 2.53 21.91
CA THR A 309 27.70 1.91 21.19
C THR A 309 27.09 2.93 20.23
N ALA A 310 27.08 2.58 18.94
CA ALA A 310 26.34 3.30 17.92
C ALA A 310 24.97 2.65 17.67
N THR A 311 24.03 3.41 17.12
CA THR A 311 22.71 2.88 16.76
C THR A 311 22.58 2.63 15.26
N LYS A 312 21.88 1.54 14.92
CA LYS A 312 21.45 1.24 13.56
C LYS A 312 20.57 2.39 13.03
N GLY A 313 20.66 2.69 11.75
CA GLY A 313 19.68 3.53 11.07
C GLY A 313 18.30 2.85 11.03
N GLY A 314 17.23 3.63 11.04
CA GLY A 314 15.87 3.12 10.96
C GLY A 314 15.55 2.54 9.58
N ASP A 315 14.81 1.43 9.53
CA ASP A 315 14.25 0.88 8.31
C ASP A 315 13.14 1.78 7.76
N GLY A 316 13.03 1.89 6.44
CA GLY A 316 11.99 2.67 5.79
C GLY A 316 10.60 2.02 5.89
N GLY A 317 9.55 2.78 5.58
CA GLY A 317 8.18 2.27 5.52
C GLY A 317 7.91 1.45 4.25
N GLY A 318 7.01 0.47 4.35
CA GLY A 318 6.60 -0.36 3.23
C GLY A 318 5.63 0.32 2.26
N LEU A 319 5.08 -0.47 1.35
CA LEU A 319 4.10 -0.07 0.34
C LEU A 319 2.77 -0.80 0.59
N VAL A 320 1.67 -0.05 0.58
CA VAL A 320 0.31 -0.59 0.55
C VAL A 320 -0.36 -0.14 -0.75
N MET A 321 -0.91 -1.09 -1.51
CA MET A 321 -1.73 -0.81 -2.69
C MET A 321 -3.06 -1.54 -2.58
N ILE A 322 -4.15 -0.77 -2.70
CA ILE A 322 -5.52 -1.27 -2.62
C ILE A 322 -6.30 -0.78 -3.82
N VAL A 323 -6.85 -1.72 -4.58
CA VAL A 323 -7.91 -1.47 -5.55
C VAL A 323 -9.21 -2.01 -4.97
N ALA A 324 -10.19 -1.16 -4.74
CA ALA A 324 -11.51 -1.59 -4.30
C ALA A 324 -12.64 -0.73 -4.86
N ASP A 325 -13.88 -1.22 -4.79
CA ASP A 325 -15.03 -0.35 -5.01
C ASP A 325 -15.34 0.44 -3.72
N VAL A 326 -15.50 -0.26 -2.59
CA VAL A 326 -15.77 0.36 -1.30
C VAL A 326 -14.76 -0.07 -0.22
N ILE A 327 -14.24 0.90 0.53
CA ILE A 327 -13.59 0.64 1.82
C ILE A 327 -14.53 1.03 2.96
N ILE A 328 -14.71 0.13 3.93
CA ILE A 328 -15.43 0.39 5.18
C ILE A 328 -14.39 0.58 6.30
N ALA A 329 -14.08 1.85 6.59
CA ALA A 329 -13.05 2.25 7.54
C ALA A 329 -13.64 2.41 8.95
N ASN A 330 -13.68 1.32 9.74
CA ASN A 330 -14.27 1.34 11.10
C ASN A 330 -13.31 1.91 12.16
N ASN A 331 -12.85 3.16 11.99
CA ASN A 331 -11.85 3.81 12.86
C ASN A 331 -10.55 3.00 13.02
N LYS A 332 -10.15 2.28 11.98
CA LYS A 332 -8.86 1.57 11.91
C LYS A 332 -7.84 2.37 11.13
N SER A 333 -6.64 1.83 11.02
CA SER A 333 -5.50 2.54 10.46
C SER A 333 -4.76 1.76 9.39
N ILE A 334 -4.09 2.51 8.53
CA ILE A 334 -3.06 2.04 7.60
C ILE A 334 -1.76 2.73 7.99
N PHE A 335 -0.72 1.96 8.28
CA PHE A 335 0.60 2.48 8.64
C PHE A 335 1.64 2.01 7.64
N ALA A 336 2.42 2.95 7.12
CA ALA A 336 3.62 2.73 6.33
C ALA A 336 4.70 3.72 6.81
N ASN A 337 4.88 3.79 8.13
CA ASN A 337 5.82 4.73 8.75
C ASN A 337 7.26 4.23 8.63
N GLY A 338 8.20 5.17 8.58
CA GLY A 338 9.62 4.87 8.80
C GLY A 338 9.89 4.56 10.27
N GLU A 339 10.94 3.78 10.53
CA GLU A 339 11.35 3.38 11.88
C GLU A 339 12.03 4.55 12.62
N ASP A 340 11.58 4.79 13.86
CA ASP A 340 12.24 5.69 14.81
C ASP A 340 13.49 4.99 15.40
N VAL A 341 14.60 5.72 15.49
CA VAL A 341 15.78 5.25 16.24
C VAL A 341 15.62 5.63 17.72
N SER A 342 15.04 4.72 18.50
CA SER A 342 14.68 4.95 19.91
C SER A 342 15.84 4.79 20.90
N ALA A 343 16.84 3.98 20.55
CA ALA A 343 18.02 3.79 21.38
C ALA A 343 18.89 5.05 21.42
N THR A 344 19.55 5.28 22.55
CA THR A 344 20.50 6.39 22.71
C THR A 344 21.92 5.87 22.56
N ALA A 345 22.69 6.46 21.65
CA ALA A 345 24.05 6.05 21.36
C ALA A 345 25.06 6.69 22.34
N SER A 346 26.13 5.97 22.68
CA SER A 346 27.34 6.53 23.32
C SER A 346 28.50 6.76 22.31
N ALA A 347 28.24 6.47 21.03
CA ALA A 347 29.05 6.81 19.87
C ALA A 347 28.19 7.64 18.88
N SER A 348 28.04 7.17 17.64
CA SER A 348 27.18 7.80 16.63
C SER A 348 25.74 7.30 16.71
N ALA A 349 24.79 8.16 16.39
CA ALA A 349 23.41 7.74 16.24
C ALA A 349 22.99 7.59 14.76
N GLY A 350 22.17 6.58 14.50
CA GLY A 350 21.57 6.32 13.19
C GLY A 350 20.47 7.33 12.84
N GLY A 351 20.32 7.60 11.54
CA GLY A 351 19.22 8.40 11.01
C GLY A 351 17.90 7.63 11.01
N GLY A 352 16.77 8.34 11.06
CA GLY A 352 15.44 7.76 10.97
C GLY A 352 15.13 7.21 9.57
N GLY A 353 14.32 6.16 9.50
CA GLY A 353 13.82 5.61 8.23
C GLY A 353 12.78 6.54 7.61
N ALA A 354 12.68 6.59 6.28
CA ALA A 354 11.63 7.37 5.62
C ALA A 354 10.26 6.68 5.68
N GLY A 355 9.19 7.47 5.61
CA GLY A 355 7.86 6.96 5.34
C GLY A 355 7.76 6.28 3.98
N GLY A 356 6.86 5.29 3.88
CA GLY A 356 6.62 4.50 2.69
C GLY A 356 5.52 5.08 1.80
N SER A 357 4.80 4.20 1.11
CA SER A 357 3.76 4.60 0.15
C SER A 357 2.43 3.92 0.45
N VAL A 358 1.33 4.67 0.32
CA VAL A 358 -0.04 4.13 0.37
C VAL A 358 -0.78 4.56 -0.89
N LEU A 359 -1.25 3.60 -1.68
CA LEU A 359 -1.87 3.80 -2.97
C LEU A 359 -3.30 3.27 -2.94
N LEU A 360 -4.29 4.16 -3.05
CA LEU A 360 -5.71 3.85 -2.89
C LEU A 360 -6.47 4.18 -4.17
N ASP A 361 -6.67 3.18 -5.01
CA ASP A 361 -7.64 3.27 -6.10
C ASP A 361 -8.99 2.74 -5.59
N VAL A 362 -9.79 3.62 -5.01
CA VAL A 362 -11.04 3.26 -4.30
C VAL A 362 -12.17 4.18 -4.76
N SER A 363 -13.32 3.62 -5.13
CA SER A 363 -14.46 4.41 -5.61
C SER A 363 -15.13 5.19 -4.47
N ALA A 364 -15.30 4.57 -3.30
CA ALA A 364 -15.95 5.18 -2.14
C ALA A 364 -15.38 4.70 -0.79
N PHE A 365 -15.42 5.60 0.21
CA PHE A 365 -15.13 5.29 1.60
C PHE A 365 -16.41 5.39 2.43
N ARG A 366 -16.68 4.38 3.26
CA ARG A 366 -17.73 4.37 4.29
C ARG A 366 -17.07 4.39 5.66
N GLY A 367 -17.56 5.23 6.56
CA GLY A 367 -16.88 5.48 7.84
C GLY A 367 -15.63 6.34 7.69
N LYS A 368 -14.74 6.30 8.69
CA LYS A 368 -13.51 7.10 8.72
C LYS A 368 -12.34 6.28 9.23
N PHE A 369 -11.17 6.46 8.62
CA PHE A 369 -9.95 5.95 9.21
C PHE A 369 -9.65 6.70 10.52
N ASN A 370 -9.03 6.02 11.47
CA ASN A 370 -8.36 6.68 12.58
C ASN A 370 -7.09 7.38 12.07
N SER A 371 -6.26 6.66 11.31
CA SER A 371 -5.08 7.24 10.65
C SER A 371 -4.64 6.45 9.40
N VAL A 372 -4.25 7.16 8.36
CA VAL A 372 -3.48 6.69 7.21
C VAL A 372 -2.16 7.44 7.28
N SER A 373 -1.09 6.74 7.69
CA SER A 373 0.17 7.35 8.10
C SER A 373 1.34 6.84 7.29
N VAL A 374 2.11 7.79 6.74
CA VAL A 374 3.38 7.58 6.04
C VAL A 374 4.46 8.48 6.65
N LYS A 375 4.47 8.58 7.98
CA LYS A 375 5.37 9.47 8.73
C LYS A 375 6.83 8.99 8.59
N GLY A 376 7.77 9.93 8.50
CA GLY A 376 9.20 9.65 8.64
C GLY A 376 9.61 9.37 10.09
N GLY A 377 10.56 8.46 10.28
CA GLY A 377 11.06 8.07 11.60
C GLY A 377 11.98 9.12 12.24
N LYS A 378 12.01 9.19 13.56
CA LYS A 378 12.90 10.07 14.33
C LYS A 378 14.35 9.57 14.27
N GLY A 379 15.31 10.49 14.12
CA GLY A 379 16.74 10.21 14.24
C GLY A 379 17.17 9.89 15.68
N GLY A 380 18.25 9.12 15.84
CA GLY A 380 18.70 8.65 17.15
C GLY A 380 19.37 9.72 17.99
N ASN A 381 19.16 9.64 19.31
CA ASN A 381 19.79 10.54 20.28
C ASN A 381 21.20 10.06 20.63
N THR A 382 22.04 10.95 21.14
CA THR A 382 23.36 10.62 21.70
C THR A 382 23.49 11.04 23.16
N LEU A 383 24.29 10.27 23.92
CA LEU A 383 24.82 10.67 25.22
C LEU A 383 26.10 11.46 24.99
N SER A 384 26.31 12.52 25.77
CA SER A 384 27.55 13.28 25.70
C SER A 384 28.04 13.70 27.08
N SER A 385 29.35 13.95 27.21
CA SER A 385 30.02 14.31 28.46
C SER A 385 30.41 15.79 28.43
N THR A 386 31.00 16.32 29.50
CA THR A 386 31.42 17.74 29.56
C THR A 386 32.38 18.17 28.44
N ASN A 387 33.07 17.21 27.79
CA ASN A 387 34.09 17.48 26.77
C ASN A 387 33.84 16.75 25.43
N THR A 388 32.69 16.08 25.27
CA THR A 388 32.35 15.34 24.04
C THR A 388 30.95 15.71 23.59
N SER A 389 30.71 15.81 22.29
CA SER A 389 29.38 16.05 21.70
C SER A 389 29.30 15.25 20.43
N LEU A 390 28.52 14.17 20.46
CA LEU A 390 28.51 13.15 19.41
C LEU A 390 27.39 13.41 18.39
N GLY A 391 27.60 12.95 17.16
CA GLY A 391 26.66 13.18 16.07
C GLY A 391 25.37 12.40 16.24
N THR A 392 24.26 13.13 16.38
CA THR A 392 22.90 12.58 16.44
C THR A 392 22.37 12.22 15.04
N GLY A 393 21.34 11.39 14.97
CA GLY A 393 20.72 11.01 13.70
C GLY A 393 19.86 12.12 13.10
N GLY A 394 19.84 12.23 11.77
CA GLY A 394 18.85 13.03 11.05
C GLY A 394 17.47 12.35 11.01
N GLY A 395 16.39 13.12 10.98
CA GLY A 395 15.02 12.59 10.86
C GLY A 395 14.73 12.03 9.47
N GLY A 396 13.90 11.00 9.36
CA GLY A 396 13.46 10.46 8.07
C GLY A 396 12.45 11.37 7.36
N GLY A 397 12.43 11.35 6.03
CA GLY A 397 11.44 12.07 5.23
C GLY A 397 10.07 11.41 5.27
N GLY A 398 9.00 12.20 5.18
CA GLY A 398 7.64 11.69 5.04
C GLY A 398 7.41 11.01 3.67
N GLY A 399 6.51 10.03 3.64
CA GLY A 399 6.18 9.25 2.45
C GLY A 399 5.07 9.86 1.59
N VAL A 400 4.36 9.03 0.83
CA VAL A 400 3.29 9.49 -0.07
C VAL A 400 1.99 8.71 0.12
N ILE A 401 0.87 9.44 0.11
CA ILE A 401 -0.47 8.84 0.04
C ILE A 401 -1.11 9.27 -1.27
N LYS A 402 -1.33 8.32 -2.16
CA LYS A 402 -1.98 8.52 -3.45
C LYS A 402 -3.40 7.99 -3.44
N PHE A 403 -4.33 8.72 -4.05
CA PHE A 403 -5.75 8.34 -4.03
C PHE A 403 -6.53 8.81 -5.27
N ALA A 404 -7.55 8.06 -5.67
CA ALA A 404 -8.30 8.32 -6.91
C ALA A 404 -9.13 9.62 -6.90
N ASN A 405 -9.93 9.89 -5.86
CA ASN A 405 -10.90 11.00 -5.80
C ASN A 405 -10.63 11.99 -4.65
N SER A 406 -11.04 13.26 -4.78
CA SER A 406 -10.63 14.42 -3.97
C SER A 406 -10.83 14.42 -2.44
N SER A 407 -11.28 13.34 -1.79
CA SER A 407 -11.29 13.31 -0.31
C SER A 407 -11.14 11.91 0.30
N LEU A 408 -9.89 11.54 0.64
CA LEU A 408 -9.66 10.90 1.94
C LEU A 408 -10.18 11.86 3.04
N PRO A 409 -10.85 11.38 4.09
CA PRO A 409 -11.21 12.25 5.22
C PRO A 409 -9.95 12.97 5.74
N SER A 410 -9.89 14.29 5.60
CA SER A 410 -8.68 15.09 5.81
C SER A 410 -8.07 14.94 7.21
N ASN A 411 -8.89 14.59 8.19
CA ASN A 411 -8.49 14.49 9.60
C ASN A 411 -7.79 13.17 9.93
N SER A 412 -7.70 12.23 8.99
CA SER A 412 -7.07 10.92 9.21
C SER A 412 -5.76 10.75 8.45
N VAL A 413 -5.18 11.79 7.84
CA VAL A 413 -3.97 11.66 6.99
C VAL A 413 -2.74 12.22 7.70
N ILE A 414 -1.70 11.41 7.86
CA ILE A 414 -0.44 11.79 8.50
C ILE A 414 0.72 11.58 7.51
N VAL A 415 1.27 12.69 7.02
CA VAL A 415 2.45 12.69 6.14
C VAL A 415 3.63 13.43 6.79
N SER A 416 3.64 13.55 8.10
CA SER A 416 4.64 14.35 8.84
C SER A 416 6.07 13.82 8.63
N ARG A 417 7.01 14.75 8.68
CA ARG A 417 8.45 14.44 8.79
C ARG A 417 8.79 13.64 10.04
N GLY A 418 9.96 13.02 10.01
CA GLY A 418 10.69 12.56 11.19
C GLY A 418 11.48 13.71 11.81
N GLU A 419 11.48 13.77 13.14
CA GLU A 419 12.27 14.76 13.89
C GLU A 419 13.73 14.31 14.01
N GLN A 420 14.65 15.25 14.24
CA GLN A 420 16.04 14.91 14.52
C GLN A 420 16.22 14.20 15.86
N GLY A 421 17.36 13.52 15.99
CA GLY A 421 17.89 13.15 17.29
C GLY A 421 18.51 14.34 18.02
N TYR A 422 18.52 14.27 19.35
CA TYR A 422 19.03 15.31 20.23
C TYR A 422 20.19 14.81 21.09
N ILE A 423 21.02 15.74 21.56
CA ILE A 423 22.08 15.45 22.52
C ILE A 423 21.50 15.57 23.94
N GLN A 424 21.46 14.48 24.69
CA GLN A 424 20.71 14.43 25.96
C GLN A 424 21.37 15.19 27.13
N SER A 425 22.69 15.40 27.10
CA SER A 425 23.46 16.10 28.15
C SER A 425 24.82 16.54 27.60
N GLY A 426 25.37 17.69 28.01
CA GLY A 426 26.73 18.15 27.65
C GLY A 426 26.80 19.54 27.01
N PRO A 427 28.00 20.02 26.58
CA PRO A 427 28.11 21.25 25.81
C PRO A 427 27.44 21.03 24.45
N GLY A 428 26.55 21.94 24.05
CA GLY A 428 25.76 21.81 22.82
C GLY A 428 26.60 21.43 21.59
N GLY A 429 26.01 20.66 20.67
CA GLY A 429 26.65 20.13 19.47
C GLY A 429 25.89 20.43 18.19
N THR A 430 26.40 19.95 17.05
CA THR A 430 25.63 19.98 15.80
C THR A 430 24.67 18.80 15.80
N GLU A 431 23.44 19.05 16.25
CA GLU A 431 22.36 18.09 16.15
C GLU A 431 22.00 17.79 14.69
N GLY A 432 21.32 16.66 14.50
CA GLY A 432 20.76 16.28 13.23
C GLY A 432 19.71 17.30 12.82
N GLN A 433 19.27 17.20 11.58
CA GLN A 433 18.16 18.00 11.08
C GLN A 433 16.90 17.15 10.99
N PRO A 434 15.71 17.76 11.14
CA PRO A 434 14.47 17.05 10.84
C PRO A 434 14.40 16.77 9.34
N GLY A 435 13.58 15.80 8.94
CA GLY A 435 13.25 15.59 7.53
C GLY A 435 12.23 16.61 7.01
N ASP A 436 11.79 16.41 5.78
CA ASP A 436 10.64 17.09 5.20
C ASP A 436 9.39 16.24 5.28
N SER A 437 8.24 16.91 5.28
CA SER A 437 6.95 16.22 5.23
C SER A 437 6.72 15.64 3.84
N GLY A 438 6.00 14.52 3.83
CA GLY A 438 5.49 13.89 2.61
C GLY A 438 4.34 14.66 1.98
N LYS A 439 3.72 14.07 0.96
CA LYS A 439 2.57 14.67 0.25
C LYS A 439 1.41 13.70 0.12
N ARG A 440 0.21 14.25 -0.01
CA ARG A 440 -0.98 13.56 -0.50
C ARG A 440 -1.19 13.92 -1.97
N ILE A 441 -1.48 12.95 -2.83
CA ILE A 441 -1.64 13.16 -4.28
C ILE A 441 -2.98 12.56 -4.71
N GLY A 442 -3.86 13.38 -5.29
CA GLY A 442 -5.14 12.94 -5.87
C GLY A 442 -5.00 12.50 -7.33
N GLY A 443 -6.05 11.89 -7.89
CA GLY A 443 -6.09 11.45 -9.29
C GLY A 443 -5.32 10.17 -9.58
N TYR A 444 -4.99 9.39 -8.54
CA TYR A 444 -4.28 8.12 -8.71
C TYR A 444 -5.19 7.03 -9.28
N VAL A 445 -4.68 6.31 -10.29
CA VAL A 445 -5.33 5.16 -10.90
C VAL A 445 -4.33 4.01 -10.89
N ALA A 446 -4.75 2.83 -10.43
CA ALA A 446 -3.90 1.66 -10.48
C ALA A 446 -3.75 1.17 -11.93
N LEU A 447 -2.52 0.83 -12.34
CA LEU A 447 -2.24 0.33 -13.69
C LEU A 447 -2.63 -1.15 -13.80
N LEU A 448 -3.90 -1.41 -14.13
CA LEU A 448 -4.41 -2.75 -14.43
C LEU A 448 -4.20 -3.06 -15.91
N ASN A 449 -3.30 -3.99 -16.21
CA ASN A 449 -2.90 -4.31 -17.58
C ASN A 449 -3.44 -5.70 -18.01
N GLY A 450 -4.19 -5.73 -19.12
CA GLY A 450 -4.73 -6.95 -19.70
C GLY A 450 -6.03 -7.47 -19.08
N PHE A 451 -6.61 -6.76 -18.11
CA PHE A 451 -7.89 -7.12 -17.50
C PHE A 451 -8.61 -5.88 -16.96
N LEU A 452 -9.91 -6.01 -16.71
CA LEU A 452 -10.73 -4.94 -16.13
C LEU A 452 -11.13 -5.28 -14.69
N PHE A 453 -11.56 -4.24 -13.97
CA PHE A 453 -12.24 -4.36 -12.69
C PHE A 453 -13.75 -4.17 -12.91
N ASN A 454 -14.52 -5.25 -13.05
CA ASN A 454 -15.98 -5.19 -13.17
C ASN A 454 -16.67 -5.96 -12.03
N SER A 455 -17.26 -5.22 -11.07
CA SER A 455 -18.04 -5.79 -9.97
C SER A 455 -19.49 -5.30 -10.03
N ILE A 456 -20.40 -6.11 -9.52
CA ILE A 456 -21.82 -5.74 -9.34
C ILE A 456 -22.30 -6.21 -7.97
N ASN A 457 -23.18 -5.41 -7.36
CA ASN A 457 -23.80 -5.67 -6.07
C ASN A 457 -25.32 -5.46 -6.20
N GLY A 458 -26.12 -6.41 -5.74
CA GLY A 458 -27.58 -6.33 -5.88
C GLY A 458 -28.32 -7.60 -5.49
N ILE A 459 -27.93 -8.24 -4.39
CA ILE A 459 -28.69 -9.39 -3.88
C ILE A 459 -30.01 -8.86 -3.32
N ASP A 460 -31.12 -9.40 -3.84
CA ASP A 460 -32.45 -8.99 -3.42
C ASP A 460 -33.40 -10.19 -3.35
N THR A 461 -34.45 -10.06 -2.53
CA THR A 461 -35.51 -11.04 -2.38
C THR A 461 -36.86 -10.33 -2.46
N VAL A 462 -37.65 -10.67 -3.47
CA VAL A 462 -38.93 -10.01 -3.77
C VAL A 462 -40.06 -11.03 -3.89
N CYS A 463 -41.31 -10.60 -3.78
CA CYS A 463 -42.45 -11.45 -4.16
C CYS A 463 -42.71 -11.38 -5.67
N ALA A 464 -43.33 -12.42 -6.23
CA ALA A 464 -43.75 -12.41 -7.64
C ALA A 464 -44.59 -11.15 -7.97
N GLY A 465 -44.23 -10.48 -9.06
CA GLY A 465 -44.85 -9.24 -9.51
C GLY A 465 -44.28 -7.96 -8.87
N GLN A 466 -43.36 -8.07 -7.91
CA GLN A 466 -42.68 -6.91 -7.34
C GLN A 466 -41.44 -6.52 -8.16
N LYS A 467 -41.10 -5.23 -8.08
CA LYS A 467 -39.91 -4.66 -8.73
C LYS A 467 -38.71 -4.79 -7.79
N PRO A 468 -37.62 -5.44 -8.21
CA PRO A 468 -36.39 -5.49 -7.41
C PRO A 468 -35.70 -4.13 -7.28
N THR A 469 -34.83 -4.03 -6.29
CA THR A 469 -33.87 -2.94 -6.13
C THR A 469 -32.92 -2.86 -7.31
N THR A 470 -32.37 -1.67 -7.55
CA THR A 470 -31.39 -1.45 -8.61
C THR A 470 -30.10 -2.20 -8.29
N ILE A 471 -29.60 -2.97 -9.24
CA ILE A 471 -28.28 -3.59 -9.18
C ILE A 471 -27.24 -2.51 -9.45
N ILE A 472 -26.40 -2.25 -8.45
CA ILE A 472 -25.36 -1.23 -8.51
C ILE A 472 -24.07 -1.87 -9.03
N GLY A 473 -23.56 -1.38 -10.14
CA GLY A 473 -22.28 -1.79 -10.67
C GLY A 473 -21.15 -0.88 -10.22
N SER A 474 -19.96 -1.44 -10.00
CA SER A 474 -18.75 -0.66 -9.75
C SER A 474 -18.44 0.25 -10.92
N LYS A 475 -17.67 1.32 -10.67
CA LYS A 475 -17.01 2.06 -11.74
C LYS A 475 -15.87 1.18 -12.27
N PRO A 476 -15.86 0.80 -13.57
CA PRO A 476 -14.79 -0.04 -14.07
C PRO A 476 -13.42 0.64 -14.01
N LYS A 477 -12.37 -0.18 -13.95
CA LYS A 477 -10.96 0.23 -13.96
C LYS A 477 -10.18 -0.64 -14.92
N GLY A 478 -9.03 -0.15 -15.39
CA GLY A 478 -8.27 -0.76 -16.49
C GLY A 478 -8.75 -0.29 -17.87
N GLY A 479 -8.22 -0.89 -18.92
CA GLY A 479 -8.55 -0.52 -20.31
C GLY A 479 -8.12 0.91 -20.67
N ASP A 480 -8.81 1.51 -21.64
CA ASP A 480 -8.57 2.89 -22.12
C ASP A 480 -9.38 3.96 -21.36
N GLY A 481 -10.11 3.54 -20.32
CA GLY A 481 -11.02 4.41 -19.56
C GLY A 481 -12.38 4.67 -20.22
N ILE A 482 -12.62 4.12 -21.42
CA ILE A 482 -13.90 4.18 -22.13
C ILE A 482 -14.57 2.81 -22.01
N PHE A 483 -15.74 2.78 -21.35
CA PHE A 483 -16.42 1.53 -21.01
C PHE A 483 -17.76 1.41 -21.73
N VAL A 484 -17.97 0.28 -22.39
CA VAL A 484 -19.26 -0.13 -22.97
C VAL A 484 -19.87 -1.22 -22.09
N PHE A 485 -21.11 -0.99 -21.65
CA PHE A 485 -21.84 -1.89 -20.76
C PHE A 485 -22.86 -2.72 -21.54
N GLU A 486 -23.00 -3.98 -21.16
CA GLU A 486 -24.10 -4.85 -21.57
C GLU A 486 -24.55 -5.67 -20.36
N TRP A 487 -25.85 -5.67 -20.07
CA TRP A 487 -26.43 -6.54 -19.05
C TRP A 487 -27.02 -7.79 -19.66
N LEU A 488 -26.77 -8.92 -19.00
CA LEU A 488 -27.29 -10.23 -19.37
C LEU A 488 -28.20 -10.75 -18.26
N ARG A 489 -29.26 -11.47 -18.64
CA ARG A 489 -30.14 -12.20 -17.72
C ARG A 489 -30.17 -13.69 -18.00
N SER A 490 -30.44 -14.49 -16.98
CA SER A 490 -30.66 -15.93 -17.07
C SER A 490 -31.70 -16.39 -16.05
N GLU A 491 -32.48 -17.42 -16.35
CA GLU A 491 -33.36 -18.09 -15.38
C GLU A 491 -32.75 -19.37 -14.81
N ASN A 492 -31.62 -19.85 -15.39
CA ASN A 492 -31.03 -21.15 -15.06
C ASN A 492 -29.52 -21.13 -14.81
N LYS A 493 -28.89 -19.94 -14.75
CA LYS A 493 -27.43 -19.71 -14.63
C LYS A 493 -26.58 -20.20 -15.82
N ILE A 494 -27.18 -20.87 -16.81
CA ILE A 494 -26.48 -21.50 -17.94
C ILE A 494 -26.70 -20.70 -19.22
N ASN A 495 -27.96 -20.47 -19.59
CA ASN A 495 -28.34 -19.75 -20.80
C ASN A 495 -28.50 -18.27 -20.47
N TRP A 496 -27.66 -17.44 -21.08
CA TRP A 496 -27.63 -15.99 -20.85
C TRP A 496 -28.17 -15.26 -22.07
N ASN A 497 -29.16 -14.40 -21.87
CA ASN A 497 -29.74 -13.55 -22.89
C ASN A 497 -29.34 -12.10 -22.66
N SER A 498 -28.99 -11.40 -23.74
CA SER A 498 -28.74 -9.95 -23.70
C SER A 498 -30.02 -9.19 -23.38
N ILE A 499 -29.89 -8.15 -22.55
CA ILE A 499 -30.97 -7.23 -22.22
C ILE A 499 -30.83 -6.02 -23.16
N PRO A 500 -31.78 -5.80 -24.09
CA PRO A 500 -31.69 -4.70 -25.05
C PRO A 500 -31.59 -3.33 -24.36
N SER A 501 -30.79 -2.43 -24.92
CA SER A 501 -30.62 -1.05 -24.43
C SER A 501 -30.14 -0.93 -22.97
N SER A 502 -29.42 -1.94 -22.46
CA SER A 502 -28.86 -1.95 -21.12
C SER A 502 -27.41 -1.42 -21.09
N ASN A 503 -27.22 -0.18 -21.54
CA ASN A 503 -25.89 0.43 -21.71
C ASN A 503 -25.41 1.27 -20.51
N LEU A 504 -26.11 1.19 -19.37
CA LEU A 504 -25.79 1.96 -18.17
C LEU A 504 -24.96 1.14 -17.17
N LYS A 505 -24.19 1.86 -16.35
CA LYS A 505 -23.36 1.30 -15.27
C LYS A 505 -24.20 0.46 -14.30
N ASP A 506 -25.36 0.98 -13.92
CA ASP A 506 -26.33 0.37 -13.01
C ASP A 506 -27.53 -0.14 -13.80
N TYR A 507 -28.20 -1.17 -13.29
CA TYR A 507 -29.37 -1.74 -13.93
C TYR A 507 -30.53 -1.85 -12.95
N SER A 508 -31.69 -1.33 -13.34
CA SER A 508 -32.93 -1.49 -12.60
C SER A 508 -33.75 -2.59 -13.27
N PRO A 509 -33.81 -3.81 -12.70
CA PRO A 509 -34.67 -4.85 -13.23
C PRO A 509 -36.14 -4.39 -13.29
N PRO A 510 -36.91 -4.84 -14.29
CA PRO A 510 -38.36 -4.73 -14.26
C PRO A 510 -38.95 -5.65 -13.17
N GLN A 511 -40.28 -5.65 -13.02
CA GLN A 511 -40.95 -6.62 -12.16
C GLN A 511 -40.63 -8.06 -12.60
N LEU A 512 -40.42 -8.95 -11.64
CA LEU A 512 -40.07 -10.35 -11.88
C LEU A 512 -41.13 -11.29 -11.30
N ASN A 513 -41.39 -12.40 -12.00
CA ASN A 513 -42.30 -13.46 -11.54
C ASN A 513 -41.57 -14.75 -11.16
N THR A 514 -40.31 -14.87 -11.59
CA THR A 514 -39.45 -16.03 -11.39
C THR A 514 -38.06 -15.56 -10.98
N THR A 515 -37.38 -16.38 -10.16
CA THR A 515 -35.99 -16.11 -9.76
C THR A 515 -35.13 -15.91 -11.00
N THR A 516 -34.46 -14.77 -11.09
CA THR A 516 -33.69 -14.35 -12.27
C THR A 516 -32.28 -13.96 -11.84
N TYR A 517 -31.31 -14.34 -12.66
CA TYR A 517 -29.90 -14.07 -12.47
C TYR A 517 -29.44 -12.98 -13.44
N PHE A 518 -28.60 -12.08 -12.95
CA PHE A 518 -28.05 -10.98 -13.74
C PHE A 518 -26.52 -10.99 -13.69
N ARG A 519 -25.90 -10.57 -14.78
CA ARG A 519 -24.46 -10.25 -14.83
C ARG A 519 -24.24 -9.09 -15.80
N ARG A 520 -23.16 -8.36 -15.60
CA ARG A 520 -22.75 -7.22 -16.43
C ARG A 520 -21.49 -7.58 -17.19
N VAL A 521 -21.47 -7.36 -18.50
CA VAL A 521 -20.28 -7.41 -19.34
C VAL A 521 -19.80 -5.97 -19.56
N VAL A 522 -18.51 -5.74 -19.37
CA VAL A 522 -17.85 -4.47 -19.65
C VAL A 522 -16.80 -4.71 -20.72
N ASN A 523 -16.83 -3.89 -21.77
CA ASN A 523 -15.82 -3.89 -22.82
C ASN A 523 -15.07 -2.55 -22.83
N SER A 524 -13.74 -2.61 -22.95
CA SER A 524 -12.86 -1.44 -23.09
C SER A 524 -11.55 -1.88 -23.74
N ALA A 525 -11.04 -1.11 -24.71
CA ALA A 525 -9.80 -1.40 -25.43
C ALA A 525 -9.65 -2.86 -25.95
N GLY A 526 -10.74 -3.49 -26.40
CA GLY A 526 -10.74 -4.88 -26.86
C GLY A 526 -10.68 -5.95 -25.76
N ILE A 527 -10.65 -5.54 -24.49
CA ILE A 527 -10.74 -6.41 -23.31
C ILE A 527 -12.21 -6.49 -22.89
N SER A 528 -12.67 -7.71 -22.61
CA SER A 528 -14.01 -7.98 -22.07
C SER A 528 -13.91 -8.59 -20.68
N ASP A 529 -14.66 -8.05 -19.73
CA ASP A 529 -14.77 -8.59 -18.37
C ASP A 529 -16.23 -8.81 -18.00
N THR A 530 -16.55 -10.04 -17.56
CA THR A 530 -17.89 -10.43 -17.14
C THR A 530 -17.94 -10.52 -15.63
N SER A 531 -18.85 -9.76 -15.03
CA SER A 531 -19.04 -9.75 -13.58
C SER A 531 -19.46 -11.13 -13.06
N LYS A 532 -19.32 -11.31 -11.75
CA LYS A 532 -20.01 -12.40 -11.04
C LYS A 532 -21.53 -12.25 -11.17
N ILE A 533 -22.22 -13.36 -10.91
CA ILE A 533 -23.67 -13.46 -11.01
C ILE A 533 -24.30 -12.85 -9.76
N VAL A 534 -25.31 -12.00 -9.97
CA VAL A 534 -26.24 -11.56 -8.94
C VAL A 534 -27.54 -12.34 -9.07
N GLU A 535 -28.01 -12.88 -7.95
CA GLU A 535 -29.29 -13.59 -7.85
C GLU A 535 -30.35 -12.67 -7.26
N ILE A 536 -31.49 -12.55 -7.96
CA ILE A 536 -32.70 -11.95 -7.42
C ILE A 536 -33.70 -13.07 -7.19
N TYR A 537 -33.88 -13.43 -5.93
CA TYR A 537 -34.79 -14.49 -5.53
C TYR A 537 -36.24 -13.98 -5.55
N VAL A 538 -37.13 -14.72 -6.21
CA VAL A 538 -38.56 -14.37 -6.27
C VAL A 538 -39.35 -15.42 -5.50
N TYR A 539 -39.97 -15.01 -4.39
CA TYR A 539 -40.96 -15.85 -3.72
C TYR A 539 -42.17 -16.06 -4.62
N PRO A 540 -42.68 -17.30 -4.72
CA PRO A 540 -43.93 -17.57 -5.42
C PRO A 540 -45.05 -16.66 -4.90
N GLY A 541 -45.94 -16.23 -5.80
CA GLY A 541 -47.14 -15.52 -5.37
C GLY A 541 -47.94 -16.36 -4.37
N ILE A 542 -48.42 -15.73 -3.30
CA ILE A 542 -49.30 -16.42 -2.35
C ILE A 542 -50.61 -16.71 -3.07
N THR A 543 -50.89 -18.00 -3.27
CA THR A 543 -52.15 -18.49 -3.84
C THR A 543 -52.86 -19.33 -2.78
N ASN A 544 -54.20 -19.32 -2.77
CA ASN A 544 -55.05 -20.08 -1.82
C ASN A 544 -54.92 -19.73 -0.33
N ASN A 545 -54.92 -18.44 0.03
CA ASN A 545 -55.26 -18.06 1.41
C ASN A 545 -56.75 -18.34 1.67
N LEU A 546 -57.11 -19.55 2.11
CA LEU A 546 -58.40 -19.77 2.76
C LEU A 546 -58.32 -19.26 4.20
N ILE A 547 -58.93 -18.11 4.47
CA ILE A 547 -59.20 -17.67 5.84
C ILE A 547 -60.35 -18.53 6.35
N PHE A 548 -60.03 -19.57 7.12
CA PHE A 548 -61.04 -20.27 7.91
C PHE A 548 -61.21 -19.56 9.24
N GLY A 549 -62.33 -18.85 9.37
CA GLY A 549 -62.83 -18.37 10.64
C GLY A 549 -64.35 -18.41 10.59
N THR A 550 -64.96 -19.38 11.26
CA THR A 550 -66.32 -19.19 11.75
C THR A 550 -66.21 -18.39 13.04
N ASP A 551 -65.84 -17.11 12.94
CA ASP A 551 -66.12 -16.21 14.05
C ASP A 551 -67.61 -15.95 14.05
N SER A 552 -68.22 -16.21 15.20
CA SER A 552 -69.63 -15.94 15.44
C SER A 552 -69.80 -14.43 15.54
N MET A 553 -69.99 -13.78 14.39
CA MET A 553 -70.40 -12.39 14.31
C MET A 553 -71.86 -12.28 14.74
N CYS A 554 -72.12 -11.59 15.85
CA CYS A 554 -73.49 -11.24 16.24
C CYS A 554 -74.14 -10.41 15.14
N MET A 555 -75.33 -10.80 14.69
CA MET A 555 -76.12 -10.04 13.75
C MET A 555 -76.46 -8.65 14.32
N GLY A 556 -75.73 -7.63 13.88
CA GLY A 556 -75.96 -6.27 14.37
C GLY A 556 -74.94 -5.21 13.95
N LYS A 557 -74.37 -5.30 12.74
CA LYS A 557 -73.87 -4.19 11.88
C LYS A 557 -72.80 -4.71 10.93
N LEU A 558 -73.19 -4.91 9.67
CA LEU A 558 -72.28 -4.81 8.54
C LEU A 558 -72.87 -3.83 7.53
N ARG A 559 -72.25 -2.66 7.43
CA ARG A 559 -72.18 -1.92 6.17
C ARG A 559 -70.75 -2.11 5.66
N PHE A 560 -70.58 -3.01 4.71
CA PHE A 560 -69.51 -2.88 3.73
C PHE A 560 -70.09 -2.07 2.57
N GLN A 561 -69.55 -0.89 2.33
CA GLN A 561 -69.58 -0.28 1.01
C GLN A 561 -68.13 -0.13 0.54
N SER A 562 -67.88 -0.72 -0.62
CA SER A 562 -66.67 -0.59 -1.43
C SER A 562 -66.39 0.87 -1.77
N GLN A 563 -65.12 1.29 -1.72
CA GLN A 563 -64.44 1.91 -2.87
C GLN A 563 -62.95 2.15 -2.61
N ASP A 564 -62.23 1.97 -3.70
CA ASP A 564 -60.83 2.20 -4.02
C ASP A 564 -60.07 3.37 -3.36
N LEU A 565 -58.77 3.07 -3.11
CA LEU A 565 -57.56 3.88 -3.34
C LEU A 565 -57.38 5.24 -2.61
N ILE A 566 -56.26 5.36 -1.86
CA ILE A 566 -55.07 6.21 -2.13
C ILE A 566 -54.31 6.55 -0.80
N ARG A 567 -52.97 6.56 -0.92
CA ARG A 567 -51.92 7.32 -0.15
C ARG A 567 -51.24 6.70 1.09
N GLN A 568 -49.95 6.40 0.88
CA GLN A 568 -48.78 7.04 1.53
C GLN A 568 -49.05 7.75 2.87
N GLU A 569 -48.43 7.27 3.95
CA GLU A 569 -47.22 7.87 4.54
C GLU A 569 -46.71 6.98 5.68
N VAL A 570 -45.41 6.70 5.63
CA VAL A 570 -44.64 6.17 6.77
C VAL A 570 -44.35 7.38 7.66
N MET A 571 -44.68 7.34 8.95
CA MET A 571 -43.84 7.86 10.06
C MET A 571 -44.48 7.68 11.45
N GLU A 572 -43.60 7.28 12.37
CA GLU A 572 -43.57 7.51 13.83
C GLU A 572 -44.29 6.58 14.84
N GLN A 573 -43.44 5.72 15.44
CA GLN A 573 -43.21 5.49 16.89
C GLN A 573 -44.27 4.74 17.76
N PRO A 574 -43.81 3.96 18.78
CA PRO A 574 -44.67 3.02 19.51
C PRO A 574 -45.25 3.57 20.84
N ILE A 575 -46.50 3.19 21.09
CA ILE A 575 -47.09 2.59 22.31
C ILE A 575 -46.73 3.24 23.68
N ARG A 576 -47.74 3.83 24.34
CA ARG A 576 -47.82 3.92 25.81
C ARG A 576 -48.72 2.81 26.36
N PHE A 577 -48.18 2.00 27.27
CA PHE A 577 -48.95 1.15 28.18
C PHE A 577 -49.53 1.99 29.31
N ASN A 578 -50.75 1.66 29.77
CA ASN A 578 -51.16 1.99 31.13
C ASN A 578 -52.03 0.86 31.70
N GLY A 579 -51.53 0.24 32.75
CA GLY A 579 -52.25 -0.68 33.60
C GLY A 579 -52.47 -0.11 35.00
N LYS A 580 -53.53 -0.62 35.63
CA LYS A 580 -53.85 -0.69 37.08
C LYS A 580 -54.32 0.58 37.83
N LYS A 581 -55.61 0.52 38.19
CA LYS A 581 -56.18 0.38 39.56
C LYS A 581 -55.51 1.15 40.72
N GLU A 582 -56.27 2.06 41.35
CA GLU A 582 -56.86 2.01 42.73
C GLU A 582 -57.41 3.43 43.05
N LEU A 583 -58.68 3.63 43.40
CA LEU A 583 -59.43 3.34 44.64
C LEU A 583 -59.18 4.34 45.80
N LEU A 584 -60.21 5.19 46.01
CA LEU A 584 -60.77 5.74 47.26
C LEU A 584 -60.17 6.95 48.02
N MET A 585 -61.09 7.89 48.30
CA MET A 585 -61.31 8.77 49.48
C MET A 585 -60.09 9.52 50.07
N GLY A 586 -60.10 10.82 50.37
CA GLY A 586 -61.16 11.78 50.66
C GLY A 586 -60.66 12.69 51.80
N ILE A 587 -61.17 13.93 51.82
CA ILE A 587 -61.19 14.93 52.91
C ILE A 587 -59.86 15.57 53.36
N GLY A 588 -59.81 16.90 53.28
CA GLY A 588 -58.76 17.77 53.84
C GLY A 588 -58.36 18.87 52.88
#